data_AF-A0A7S0A0Y4-F1
#
_entry.id   AF-A0A7S0A0Y4-F1
#
_cell.length_a   1.000
_cell.length_b   1.000
_cell.length_c   1.000
_cell.angle_alpha   90.00
_cell.angle_beta   90.00
_cell.angle_gamma   90.00
#
_symmetry.space_group_name_H-M   'P 1'
#
loop_
_entity.id
_entity.type
_entity.pdbx_description
1 polymer ?
#
loop_
_entity_poly.entity_id
_entity_poly.type
_entity_poly.pdbx_seq_one_letter_code
_entity_poly.pdbx_strand_id
1 'polypeptide(L)'
;MSALSRAQKTKGENFTNQALSTLNKKTWFASSTEQKYEDAAELYEQAANAYKVGSLFKEAGEAYEKAAELHRDKLKNIGEASKCLSNAGSCYKKHNPTDAVAAYQSAVTLLCDSGRLQQA
;
A
#
# COMPACT_ATOMS: atom_id res chain seq x y z
N MET A 1 -12.91 21.42 1.45
CA MET A 1 -13.04 19.98 1.76
C MET A 1 -14.51 19.66 1.99
N SER A 2 -15.09 18.74 1.21
CA SER A 2 -16.50 18.34 1.32
C SER A 2 -16.73 17.48 2.59
N ALA A 3 -17.95 17.43 3.12
CA ALA A 3 -18.31 16.53 4.23
C ALA A 3 -17.93 15.06 3.91
N LEU A 4 -18.03 14.68 2.63
CA LEU A 4 -17.66 13.36 2.14
C LEU A 4 -16.13 13.12 2.24
N SER A 5 -15.29 14.12 1.96
CA SER A 5 -13.84 13.94 2.09
C SER A 5 -13.42 13.77 3.54
N ARG A 6 -14.05 14.48 4.48
CA ARG A 6 -13.79 14.32 5.93
C ARG A 6 -14.22 12.95 6.44
N ALA A 7 -15.42 12.49 6.07
CA ALA A 7 -15.92 11.17 6.47
C ALA A 7 -15.01 10.05 5.95
N GLN A 8 -14.57 10.14 4.69
CA GLN A 8 -13.66 9.16 4.11
C GLN A 8 -12.25 9.25 4.71
N LYS A 9 -11.78 10.45 5.07
CA LYS A 9 -10.52 10.62 5.79
C LYS A 9 -10.52 9.83 7.10
N THR A 10 -11.53 10.05 7.94
CA THR A 10 -11.65 9.32 9.21
C THR A 10 -11.78 7.81 8.99
N LYS A 11 -12.47 7.37 7.94
CA LYS A 11 -12.55 5.95 7.58
C LYS A 11 -11.17 5.38 7.22
N GLY A 12 -10.41 6.09 6.39
CA GLY A 12 -9.04 5.71 6.04
C GLY A 12 -8.12 5.66 7.27
N GLU A 13 -8.19 6.67 8.14
CA GLU A 13 -7.38 6.74 9.36
C GLU A 13 -7.66 5.57 10.30
N ASN A 14 -8.93 5.16 10.44
CA ASN A 14 -9.30 3.99 11.22
C ASN A 14 -8.68 2.71 10.66
N PHE A 15 -8.71 2.50 9.34
CA PHE A 15 -8.07 1.33 8.74
C PHE A 15 -6.55 1.36 8.88
N THR A 16 -5.92 2.52 8.71
CA THR A 16 -4.49 2.70 8.94
C THR A 16 -4.10 2.36 10.38
N ASN A 17 -4.87 2.83 11.36
CA ASN A 17 -4.64 2.52 12.78
C ASN A 17 -4.85 1.02 13.06
N GLN A 18 -5.85 0.40 12.44
CA GLN A 18 -6.04 -1.05 12.54
C GLN A 18 -4.84 -1.81 11.97
N ALA A 19 -4.34 -1.42 10.79
CA ALA A 19 -3.16 -2.01 10.18
C ALA A 19 -1.93 -1.92 11.10
N LEU A 20 -1.67 -0.73 11.67
CA LEU A 20 -0.58 -0.51 12.63
C LEU A 20 -0.75 -1.37 13.89
N SER A 21 -1.97 -1.48 14.42
CA SER A 21 -2.26 -2.32 15.58
C SER A 21 -2.01 -3.79 15.29
N THR A 22 -2.40 -4.27 14.09
CA THR A 22 -2.14 -5.62 13.62
C THR A 22 -0.65 -5.87 13.50
N LEU A 23 0.12 -4.93 12.95
CA LEU A 23 1.59 -4.98 12.87
C LEU A 23 2.28 -5.02 14.25
N ASN A 24 1.69 -4.43 15.28
CA ASN A 24 2.29 -4.40 16.62
C ASN A 24 1.93 -5.63 17.49
N LYS A 25 0.93 -6.44 17.09
CA LYS A 25 0.59 -7.68 17.81
C LYS A 25 1.79 -8.64 17.80
N LYS A 26 2.24 -9.10 18.97
CA LYS A 26 3.28 -10.13 19.06
C LYS A 26 2.69 -11.48 18.68
N THR A 27 3.17 -12.07 17.60
CA THR A 27 2.81 -13.40 17.13
C THR A 27 3.89 -14.39 17.59
N TRP A 28 3.49 -15.50 18.23
CA TRP A 28 4.41 -16.53 18.75
C TRP A 28 4.78 -17.58 17.69
N PHE A 29 4.03 -17.64 16.58
CA PHE A 29 4.21 -18.66 15.55
C PHE A 29 4.57 -18.03 14.21
N ALA A 30 5.49 -18.66 13.47
CA ALA A 30 6.00 -18.12 12.20
C ALA A 30 4.91 -17.96 11.14
N SER A 31 4.05 -18.97 10.95
CA SER A 31 2.93 -18.93 10.00
C SER A 31 1.90 -17.83 10.33
N SER A 32 1.65 -17.57 11.62
CA SER A 32 0.77 -16.47 12.05
C SER A 32 1.37 -15.08 11.82
N THR A 33 2.67 -15.01 11.54
CA THR A 33 3.37 -13.75 11.28
C THR A 33 3.22 -13.32 9.82
N GLU A 34 3.20 -14.27 8.86
CA GLU A 34 2.89 -13.99 7.46
C GLU A 34 1.46 -13.49 7.29
N GLN A 35 0.47 -14.20 7.84
CA GLN A 35 -0.95 -13.78 7.82
C GLN A 35 -1.14 -12.38 8.41
N LYS A 36 -0.42 -12.06 9.48
CA LYS A 36 -0.45 -10.73 10.09
C LYS A 36 0.01 -9.63 9.12
N TYR A 37 1.01 -9.91 8.27
CA TYR A 37 1.46 -8.95 7.27
C TYR A 37 0.48 -8.86 6.10
N GLU A 38 -0.15 -9.97 5.69
CA GLU A 38 -1.24 -9.97 4.70
C GLU A 38 -2.42 -9.12 5.18
N ASP A 39 -2.94 -9.40 6.38
CA ASP A 39 -4.03 -8.66 7.00
C ASP A 39 -3.70 -7.16 7.08
N ALA A 40 -2.48 -6.82 7.50
CA ALA A 40 -2.06 -5.42 7.58
C ALA A 40 -1.99 -4.75 6.21
N ALA A 41 -1.48 -5.45 5.18
CA ALA A 41 -1.41 -4.92 3.82
C ALA A 41 -2.81 -4.70 3.24
N GLU A 42 -3.74 -5.65 3.43
CA GLU A 42 -5.13 -5.49 3.01
C GLU A 42 -5.82 -4.31 3.70
N LEU A 43 -5.58 -4.10 5.00
CA LEU A 43 -6.10 -2.94 5.72
C LEU A 43 -5.56 -1.61 5.16
N TYR A 44 -4.28 -1.56 4.77
CA TYR A 44 -3.73 -0.39 4.08
C TYR A 44 -4.38 -0.15 2.71
N GLU A 45 -4.64 -1.20 1.94
CA GLU A 45 -5.35 -1.08 0.66
C GLU A 45 -6.80 -0.59 0.85
N GLN A 46 -7.49 -1.07 1.88
CA GLN A 46 -8.81 -0.57 2.26
C GLN A 46 -8.77 0.90 2.68
N ALA A 47 -7.75 1.31 3.44
CA ALA A 47 -7.53 2.71 3.79
C ALA A 47 -7.32 3.57 2.53
N ALA A 48 -6.46 3.12 1.62
CA ALA A 48 -6.17 3.80 0.36
C ALA A 48 -7.43 3.98 -0.50
N ASN A 49 -8.26 2.95 -0.59
CA ASN A 49 -9.55 3.02 -1.29
C ASN A 49 -10.49 4.05 -0.66
N ALA A 50 -10.58 4.11 0.68
CA ALA A 50 -11.38 5.12 1.37
C ALA A 50 -10.88 6.54 1.06
N TYR A 51 -9.56 6.79 1.17
CA TYR A 51 -8.96 8.07 0.83
C TYR A 51 -9.21 8.47 -0.63
N LYS A 52 -9.11 7.51 -1.56
CA LYS A 52 -9.39 7.72 -2.98
C LYS A 52 -10.83 8.16 -3.24
N VAL A 53 -11.82 7.55 -2.57
CA VAL A 53 -13.24 8.00 -2.63
C VAL A 53 -13.40 9.41 -2.06
N GLY A 54 -12.64 9.74 -1.02
CA GLY A 54 -12.56 11.08 -0.45
C GLY A 54 -11.83 12.12 -1.31
N SER A 55 -11.32 11.75 -2.48
CA SER A 55 -10.40 12.57 -3.31
C SER A 55 -9.13 13.01 -2.57
N LEU A 56 -8.71 12.25 -1.56
CA LEU A 56 -7.48 12.44 -0.79
C LEU A 56 -6.36 11.61 -1.43
N PHE A 57 -5.97 12.01 -2.64
CA PHE A 57 -5.07 11.20 -3.47
C PHE A 57 -3.66 11.08 -2.89
N LYS A 58 -3.22 12.07 -2.10
CA LYS A 58 -1.93 12.04 -1.43
C LYS A 58 -1.91 10.94 -0.37
N GLU A 59 -2.86 10.99 0.57
CA GLU A 59 -3.00 9.98 1.62
C GLU A 59 -3.29 8.58 1.05
N ALA A 60 -4.05 8.50 -0.05
CA ALA A 60 -4.28 7.23 -0.73
C ALA A 60 -2.99 6.61 -1.29
N GLY A 61 -2.15 7.43 -1.92
CA GLY A 61 -0.85 6.99 -2.42
C GLY A 61 0.06 6.48 -1.30
N GLU A 62 0.15 7.23 -0.20
CA GLU A 62 1.01 6.88 0.94
C GLU A 62 0.56 5.55 1.57
N ALA A 63 -0.76 5.32 1.66
CA ALA A 63 -1.31 4.05 2.13
C ALA A 63 -1.00 2.87 1.18
N TYR A 64 -1.08 3.08 -0.14
CA TYR A 64 -0.69 2.05 -1.11
C TYR A 64 0.82 1.75 -1.08
N GLU A 65 1.67 2.75 -0.86
CA GLU A 65 3.11 2.53 -0.68
C GLU A 65 3.40 1.68 0.55
N LYS A 66 2.69 1.91 1.67
CA LYS A 66 2.81 1.07 2.87
C LYS A 66 2.36 -0.37 2.63
N ALA A 67 1.27 -0.57 1.90
CA ALA A 67 0.86 -1.92 1.48
C ALA A 67 1.92 -2.60 0.60
N ALA A 68 2.47 -1.86 -0.37
CA ALA A 68 3.52 -2.37 -1.25
C ALA A 68 4.80 -2.75 -0.51
N GLU A 69 5.24 -1.95 0.46
CA GLU A 69 6.40 -2.23 1.31
C GLU A 69 6.20 -3.54 2.08
N LEU A 70 5.00 -3.79 2.63
CA LEU A 70 4.70 -5.04 3.32
C LEU A 70 4.71 -6.24 2.37
N HIS A 71 4.02 -6.13 1.23
CA HIS A 71 3.99 -7.18 0.21
C HIS A 71 5.40 -7.52 -0.30
N ARG A 72 6.26 -6.52 -0.48
CA ARG A 72 7.65 -6.69 -0.90
C ARG A 72 8.53 -7.30 0.20
N ASP A 73 8.63 -6.63 1.35
CA ASP A 73 9.68 -6.90 2.34
C ASP A 73 9.32 -8.05 3.29
N LYS A 74 8.03 -8.29 3.51
CA LYS A 74 7.55 -9.30 4.47
C LYS A 74 7.00 -10.53 3.80
N LEU A 75 6.18 -10.34 2.75
CA LEU A 75 5.50 -11.43 2.06
C LEU A 75 6.24 -11.91 0.81
N LYS A 76 7.23 -11.14 0.34
CA LYS A 76 7.96 -11.40 -0.91
C LYS A 76 7.03 -11.57 -2.12
N ASN A 77 5.83 -11.02 -2.06
CA ASN A 77 4.86 -11.04 -3.15
C ASN A 77 5.08 -9.81 -4.06
N ILE A 78 5.96 -9.99 -5.05
CA ILE A 78 6.31 -8.95 -6.00
C ILE A 78 5.13 -8.52 -6.88
N GLY A 79 4.21 -9.43 -7.20
CA GLY A 79 3.03 -9.14 -8.01
C GLY A 79 2.11 -8.12 -7.33
N GLU A 80 1.69 -8.43 -6.10
CA GLU A 80 0.86 -7.53 -5.29
C GLU A 80 1.56 -6.22 -4.96
N ALA A 81 2.87 -6.27 -4.62
CA ALA A 81 3.64 -5.05 -4.36
C ALA A 81 3.68 -4.11 -5.59
N SER A 82 3.92 -4.65 -6.78
CA SER A 82 3.96 -3.88 -8.03
C SER A 82 2.59 -3.26 -8.37
N LYS A 83 1.52 -4.02 -8.13
CA LYS A 83 0.13 -3.56 -8.31
C LYS A 83 -0.19 -2.41 -7.35
N CYS A 84 0.20 -2.52 -6.08
CA CYS A 84 0.03 -1.46 -5.09
C CYS A 84 0.80 -0.19 -5.48
N LEU A 85 2.06 -0.29 -5.90
CA LEU A 85 2.85 0.85 -6.38
C LEU A 85 2.25 1.51 -7.63
N SER A 86 1.71 0.71 -8.56
CA SER A 86 1.01 1.22 -9.75
C SER A 86 -0.27 1.99 -9.38
N ASN A 87 -0.99 1.51 -8.35
CA ASN A 87 -2.15 2.21 -7.80
C ASN A 87 -1.75 3.51 -7.09
N ALA A 88 -0.64 3.51 -6.34
CA ALA A 88 -0.07 4.71 -5.72
C ALA A 88 0.29 5.77 -6.77
N GLY A 89 1.04 5.40 -7.81
CA GLY A 89 1.39 6.29 -8.91
C GLY A 89 0.15 6.86 -9.63
N SER A 90 -0.89 6.04 -9.78
CA SER A 90 -2.15 6.48 -10.38
C SER A 90 -2.89 7.52 -9.52
N CYS A 91 -2.77 7.44 -8.20
CA CYS A 91 -3.31 8.43 -7.27
C CYS A 91 -2.49 9.73 -7.34
N TYR A 92 -1.16 9.63 -7.30
CA TYR A 92 -0.28 10.81 -7.35
C TYR A 92 -0.33 11.57 -8.67
N LYS A 93 -0.60 10.90 -9.79
CA LYS A 93 -0.62 11.51 -11.14
C LYS A 93 -1.42 12.82 -11.24
N LYS A 94 -2.49 12.97 -10.46
CA LYS A 94 -3.36 14.17 -10.49
C LYS A 94 -2.91 15.32 -9.59
N HIS A 95 -2.02 15.08 -8.63
CA HIS A 95 -1.61 16.08 -7.63
C HIS A 95 -0.10 16.29 -7.58
N ASN A 96 0.69 15.23 -7.63
CA ASN A 96 2.14 15.25 -7.58
C ASN A 96 2.71 14.33 -8.68
N PRO A 97 2.98 14.86 -9.89
CA PRO A 97 3.54 14.04 -10.96
C PRO A 97 4.93 13.49 -10.63
N THR A 98 5.72 14.20 -9.82
CA THR A 98 7.05 13.74 -9.37
C THR A 98 6.96 12.46 -8.53
N ASP A 99 6.07 12.44 -7.53
CA ASP A 99 5.85 11.26 -6.68
C ASP A 99 5.27 10.09 -7.51
N ALA A 100 4.42 10.39 -8.49
CA ALA A 100 3.91 9.38 -9.41
C ALA A 100 5.02 8.69 -10.20
N VAL A 101 5.98 9.45 -10.72
CA VAL A 101 7.14 8.89 -11.45
C VAL A 101 7.96 8.00 -10.53
N ALA A 102 8.24 8.43 -9.30
CA ALA A 102 8.99 7.63 -8.33
C ALA A 102 8.27 6.30 -7.99
N ALA A 103 6.95 6.34 -7.81
CA ALA A 103 6.14 5.15 -7.55
C ALA A 103 6.14 4.18 -8.74
N TYR A 104 5.98 4.68 -9.96
CA TYR A 104 6.03 3.84 -11.17
C TYR A 104 7.43 3.26 -11.42
N GLN A 105 8.48 4.05 -11.22
CA GLN A 105 9.86 3.57 -11.31
C GLN A 105 10.12 2.44 -10.31
N SER A 106 9.66 2.60 -9.08
CA SER A 106 9.77 1.56 -8.04
C SER A 106 9.03 0.28 -8.45
N ALA A 107 7.83 0.39 -9.05
CA ALA A 107 7.09 -0.76 -9.55
C ALA A 107 7.84 -1.50 -10.68
N VAL A 108 8.40 -0.74 -11.63
CA VAL A 108 9.16 -1.31 -12.76
C VAL A 108 10.44 -1.99 -12.27
N THR A 109 11.21 -1.34 -11.38
CA THR A 109 12.41 -1.94 -10.80
C THR A 109 12.09 -3.25 -10.09
N LEU A 110 11.00 -3.28 -9.33
CA LEU A 110 10.56 -4.48 -8.63
C LEU A 110 10.28 -5.65 -9.59
N LEU A 111 9.53 -5.39 -10.66
CA LEU A 111 9.22 -6.41 -11.68
C LEU A 111 10.48 -6.85 -12.43
N CYS A 112 11.34 -5.92 -12.84
CA CYS A 112 12.56 -6.23 -13.57
C CYS A 112 13.55 -7.07 -12.74
N ASP A 113 13.69 -6.76 -11.45
CA ASP A 113 14.57 -7.54 -10.57
C ASP A 113 14.02 -8.95 -10.32
N SER A 114 12.69 -9.09 -10.21
CA SER A 114 12.07 -10.42 -10.12
C SER A 114 12.24 -11.24 -11.41
N GLY A 115 12.11 -10.61 -12.59
CA GLY A 115 12.28 -11.29 -13.88
C GLY A 115 13.72 -11.73 -14.13
N ARG A 116 14.70 -10.94 -13.68
CA ARG A 116 16.12 -11.30 -13.74
C ARG A 116 16.46 -12.54 -12.90
N LEU A 117 15.89 -12.65 -11.70
CA LEU A 117 16.08 -13.81 -10.83
C LEU A 117 15.41 -15.09 -11.38
N GLN A 118 14.37 -14.96 -12.21
CA GLN A 118 13.73 -16.10 -12.87
C GLN A 118 14.48 -16.59 -14.13
N GLN A 119 15.35 -15.76 -14.71
CA GLN A 119 16.10 -16.08 -15.93
C GLN A 119 17.55 -16.56 -15.67
N ALA A 120 18.00 -16.61 -14.41
CA ALA A 120 19.32 -17.10 -14.01
C ALA A 120 19.23 -18.52 -13.43
#